data_AF-A0A0C2N5T2-F1
#
_entry.id   AF-A0A0C2N5T2-F1
#
_cell.length_a   1.000
_cell.length_b   1.000
_cell.length_c   1.000
_cell.angle_alpha   90.00
_cell.angle_beta   90.00
_cell.angle_gamma   90.00
#
_symmetry.space_group_name_H-M   'P 1'
#
loop_
_entity.id
_entity.type
_entity.pdbx_description
1 polymer ?
#
loop_
_entity_poly.entity_id
_entity_poly.type
_entity_poly.pdbx_seq_one_letter_code
_entity_poly.pdbx_strand_id
1 'polypeptide(L)'
;MINYLKTHPGIGYTEVSNIFSVNRRSLSKIHKKYKESGVIEDDKRGGLRSTKVQDIHLERIERAIEENPTTTLKEIKILHFEEFQLSIRETTVSRAISKLGITYKLIRILPVSRNTKETIITRYDYSILSY
;
A
#
# COMPACT_ATOMS: atom_id res chain seq x y z
N MET A 1 -6.43 30.81 -19.63
CA MET A 1 -6.45 31.61 -18.39
C MET A 1 -5.08 32.09 -17.92
N ILE A 2 -4.16 31.23 -17.45
CA ILE A 2 -2.86 31.72 -16.91
C ILE A 2 -2.01 32.38 -17.99
N ASN A 3 -1.93 31.78 -19.19
CA ASN A 3 -1.22 32.42 -20.32
C ASN A 3 -1.84 33.78 -20.69
N TYR A 4 -3.17 33.93 -20.58
CA TYR A 4 -3.86 35.19 -20.85
C TYR A 4 -3.47 36.29 -19.84
N LEU A 5 -3.32 35.93 -18.55
CA LEU A 5 -2.81 36.83 -17.51
C LEU A 5 -1.33 37.20 -17.74
N LYS A 6 -0.53 36.32 -18.35
CA LYS A 6 0.86 36.61 -18.69
C LYS A 6 1.00 37.57 -19.88
N THR A 7 0.19 37.38 -20.92
CA THR A 7 0.25 38.19 -22.14
C THR A 7 -0.38 39.58 -21.97
N HIS A 8 -1.20 39.77 -20.93
CA HIS A 8 -1.87 41.06 -20.64
C HIS A 8 -1.60 41.51 -19.19
N PRO A 9 -0.37 41.98 -18.88
CA PRO A 9 -0.04 42.49 -17.56
C PRO A 9 -0.82 43.79 -17.30
N GLY A 10 -1.86 43.71 -16.47
CA GLY A 10 -2.74 44.84 -16.14
C GLY A 10 -4.21 44.45 -16.03
N ILE A 11 -4.61 43.33 -16.65
CA ILE A 11 -5.97 42.81 -16.55
C ILE A 11 -6.18 42.14 -15.19
N GLY A 12 -7.25 42.53 -14.49
CA GLY A 12 -7.60 41.98 -13.17
C GLY A 12 -8.23 40.59 -13.24
N TYR A 13 -8.13 39.83 -12.15
CA TYR A 13 -8.72 38.47 -12.10
C TYR A 13 -10.22 38.43 -12.36
N THR A 14 -10.96 39.49 -12.01
CA THR A 14 -12.41 39.57 -12.23
C THR A 14 -12.75 39.55 -13.71
N GLU A 15 -11.99 40.29 -14.51
CA GLU A 15 -12.20 40.39 -15.95
C GLU A 15 -11.86 39.07 -16.64
N VAL A 16 -10.71 38.48 -16.30
CA VAL A 16 -10.34 37.14 -16.79
C VAL A 16 -11.34 36.08 -16.33
N SER A 17 -11.90 36.18 -15.12
CA SER A 17 -12.90 35.22 -14.65
C SER A 17 -14.20 35.28 -15.45
N ASN A 18 -14.60 36.48 -15.88
CA ASN A 18 -15.77 36.68 -16.72
C ASN A 18 -15.54 36.19 -18.16
N ILE A 19 -14.37 36.50 -18.74
CA ILE A 19 -14.00 36.05 -20.10
C ILE A 19 -14.02 34.53 -20.21
N PHE A 20 -13.49 33.84 -19.19
CA PHE A 20 -13.37 32.38 -19.20
C PHE A 20 -14.48 31.67 -18.43
N SER A 21 -15.52 32.39 -17.97
CA SER A 21 -16.66 31.84 -17.22
C SER A 21 -16.27 30.92 -16.05
N VAL A 22 -15.23 31.31 -15.31
CA VAL A 22 -14.73 30.57 -14.14
C VAL A 22 -14.96 31.37 -12.87
N ASN A 23 -14.99 30.69 -11.72
CA ASN A 23 -15.01 31.40 -10.45
C ASN A 23 -13.69 32.16 -10.22
N ARG A 24 -13.77 33.46 -9.94
CA ARG A 24 -12.64 34.32 -9.57
C ARG A 24 -11.76 33.71 -8.48
N ARG A 25 -12.35 33.06 -7.47
CA ARG A 25 -11.61 32.39 -6.38
C ARG A 25 -10.77 31.23 -6.91
N SER A 26 -11.32 30.42 -7.80
CA SER A 26 -10.62 29.31 -8.45
C SER A 26 -9.47 29.83 -9.31
N LEU A 27 -9.72 30.86 -10.12
CA LEU A 27 -8.68 31.50 -10.92
C LEU A 27 -7.54 32.03 -10.06
N SER A 28 -7.85 32.74 -8.97
CA SER A 28 -6.86 33.26 -8.03
C SER A 28 -6.03 32.14 -7.41
N LYS A 29 -6.68 31.06 -6.95
CA LYS A 29 -6.00 29.89 -6.37
C LYS A 29 -5.06 29.23 -7.37
N ILE A 30 -5.53 29.01 -8.60
CA ILE A 30 -4.76 28.40 -9.69
C ILE A 30 -3.55 29.28 -10.05
N HIS A 31 -3.74 30.61 -10.17
CA HIS A 31 -2.65 31.52 -10.50
C HIS A 31 -1.63 31.65 -9.35
N LYS A 32 -2.08 31.64 -8.10
CA LYS A 32 -1.19 31.61 -6.93
C LYS A 32 -0.33 30.35 -6.95
N LYS A 33 -0.95 29.17 -7.11
CA LYS A 33 -0.23 27.89 -7.21
C LYS A 33 0.79 27.92 -8.35
N TYR A 34 0.40 28.45 -9.50
CA TYR A 34 1.30 28.62 -10.64
C TYR A 34 2.50 29.53 -10.35
N LYS A 35 2.33 30.63 -9.61
CA LYS A 35 3.46 31.49 -9.20
C LYS A 35 4.42 30.79 -8.23
N GLU A 36 3.91 29.90 -7.38
CA GLU A 36 4.69 29.21 -6.36
C GLU A 36 5.42 27.99 -6.92
N SER A 37 4.76 27.15 -7.71
CA SER A 37 5.31 25.89 -8.22
C SER A 37 5.73 25.91 -9.69
N GLY A 38 5.29 26.90 -10.47
CA GLY A 38 5.45 26.93 -11.93
C GLY A 38 4.56 25.93 -12.69
N VAL A 39 3.79 25.09 -11.98
CA VAL A 39 3.05 23.96 -12.55
C VAL A 39 1.55 24.07 -12.24
N ILE A 40 0.71 23.81 -13.24
CA ILE A 40 -0.75 23.76 -13.14
C ILE A 40 -1.18 22.30 -13.06
N GLU A 41 -0.94 21.67 -11.93
CA GLU A 41 -1.46 20.33 -11.65
C GLU A 41 -2.52 20.41 -10.56
N ASP A 42 -3.54 19.56 -10.64
CA ASP A 42 -4.53 19.42 -9.58
C ASP A 42 -3.87 18.73 -8.37
N ASP A 43 -4.21 19.18 -7.16
CA ASP A 43 -3.78 18.45 -5.96
C ASP A 43 -4.39 17.04 -5.99
N LYS A 44 -3.63 16.02 -5.55
CA LYS A 44 -4.16 14.66 -5.41
C LYS A 44 -5.41 14.72 -4.50
N ARG A 45 -6.57 14.41 -5.07
CA ARG A 45 -7.86 14.45 -4.36
C ARG A 45 -8.07 13.12 -3.63
N GLY A 46 -8.18 13.17 -2.31
CA GLY A 46 -8.40 11.99 -1.49
C GLY A 46 -7.16 11.09 -1.36
N GLY A 47 -7.34 9.94 -0.72
CA GLY A 47 -6.27 8.97 -0.44
C GLY A 47 -6.31 8.47 1.00
N LEU A 48 -5.76 7.28 1.22
CA LEU A 48 -5.65 6.68 2.55
C LEU A 48 -4.57 7.42 3.34
N ARG A 49 -4.99 8.26 4.30
CA ARG A 49 -4.10 9.18 5.04
C ARG A 49 -3.08 8.51 5.95
N SER A 50 -3.26 7.24 6.30
CA SER A 50 -2.31 6.49 7.12
C SER A 50 -2.46 4.99 6.86
N THR A 51 -1.39 4.36 6.40
CA THR A 51 -1.27 2.90 6.37
C THR A 51 -0.27 2.48 7.44
N LYS A 52 -0.66 1.50 8.26
CA LYS A 52 0.24 0.90 9.26
C LYS A 52 1.41 0.17 8.61
N VAL A 53 1.21 -0.34 7.39
CA VAL A 53 2.22 -1.06 6.61
C VAL A 53 2.97 -0.05 5.74
N GLN A 54 4.19 0.28 6.15
CA GLN A 54 5.16 1.09 5.43
C GLN A 54 6.04 0.20 4.54
N ASP A 55 6.88 0.82 3.72
CA ASP A 55 7.70 0.12 2.73
C ASP A 55 8.70 -0.86 3.37
N ILE A 56 9.27 -0.51 4.55
CA ILE A 56 10.12 -1.43 5.33
C ILE A 56 9.41 -2.73 5.72
N HIS A 57 8.11 -2.66 5.99
CA HIS A 57 7.31 -3.84 6.30
C HIS A 57 7.02 -4.66 5.03
N LEU A 58 6.82 -3.99 3.89
CA LEU A 58 6.65 -4.67 2.61
C LEU A 58 7.90 -5.46 2.20
N GLU A 59 9.08 -4.84 2.31
CA GLU A 59 10.37 -5.50 2.06
C GLU A 59 10.57 -6.73 2.96
N ARG A 60 10.16 -6.62 4.23
CA ARG A 60 10.27 -7.76 5.15
C ARG A 60 9.33 -8.91 4.77
N ILE A 61 8.10 -8.60 4.35
CA ILE A 61 7.13 -9.61 3.86
C ILE A 61 7.70 -10.32 2.63
N GLU A 62 8.22 -9.56 1.67
CA GLU A 62 8.83 -10.11 0.46
C GLU A 62 9.96 -11.08 0.80
N ARG A 63 10.91 -10.64 1.64
CA ARG A 63 12.02 -11.47 2.09
C ARG A 63 11.56 -12.74 2.81
N ALA A 64 10.55 -12.66 3.68
CA ALA A 64 10.04 -13.83 4.39
C ALA A 64 9.47 -14.89 3.43
N ILE A 65 8.81 -14.45 2.36
CA ILE A 65 8.25 -15.34 1.34
C ILE A 65 9.36 -15.94 0.46
N GLU A 66 10.38 -15.16 0.12
CA GLU A 66 11.53 -15.64 -0.65
C GLU A 66 12.37 -16.66 0.13
N GLU A 67 12.62 -16.41 1.42
CA GLU A 67 13.36 -17.30 2.32
C GLU A 67 12.61 -18.62 2.52
N ASN A 68 11.29 -18.56 2.71
CA ASN A 68 10.46 -19.74 2.87
C ASN A 68 9.06 -19.54 2.25
N PRO A 69 8.82 -20.07 1.03
CA PRO A 69 7.53 -19.98 0.37
C PRO A 69 6.37 -20.70 1.08
N THR A 70 6.66 -21.51 2.10
CA THR A 70 5.64 -22.19 2.92
C THR A 70 5.16 -21.35 4.10
N THR A 71 5.80 -20.20 4.38
CA THR A 71 5.45 -19.34 5.49
C THR A 71 4.02 -18.82 5.35
N THR A 72 3.23 -19.02 6.40
CA THR A 72 1.81 -18.67 6.48
C THR A 72 1.59 -17.18 6.75
N LEU A 73 0.40 -16.66 6.45
CA LEU A 73 0.02 -15.29 6.82
C LEU A 73 0.09 -15.03 8.34
N LYS A 74 -0.19 -16.06 9.15
CA LYS A 74 -0.12 -16.00 10.61
C LYS A 74 1.32 -15.85 11.09
N GLU A 75 2.26 -16.59 10.49
CA GLU A 75 3.68 -16.47 10.79
C GLU A 75 4.24 -15.11 10.37
N ILE A 76 3.89 -14.62 9.17
CA ILE A 76 4.30 -13.27 8.73
C ILE A 76 3.79 -12.21 9.70
N LYS A 77 2.55 -12.34 10.18
CA LYS A 77 1.99 -11.46 11.22
C LYS A 77 2.82 -11.52 12.52
N ILE A 78 3.20 -12.70 12.98
CA ILE A 78 4.01 -12.88 14.21
C ILE A 78 5.38 -12.23 14.01
N LEU A 79 6.05 -12.49 12.89
CA LEU A 79 7.33 -11.88 12.54
C LEU A 79 7.27 -10.34 12.59
N HIS A 80 6.19 -9.75 12.06
CA HIS A 80 6.02 -8.29 12.09
C HIS A 80 5.78 -7.73 13.50
N PHE A 81 5.12 -8.51 14.36
CA PHE A 81 4.96 -8.15 15.75
C PHE A 81 6.29 -8.24 16.50
N GLU A 82 7.08 -9.29 16.27
CA GLU A 82 8.37 -9.49 16.95
C GLU A 82 9.41 -8.44 16.52
N GLU A 83 9.55 -8.19 15.22
CA GLU A 83 10.60 -7.31 14.69
C GLU A 83 10.25 -5.82 14.81
N PHE A 84 8.98 -5.46 14.59
CA PHE A 84 8.56 -4.06 14.51
C PHE A 84 7.56 -3.64 15.58
N GLN A 85 7.16 -4.54 16.48
CA GLN A 85 6.04 -4.32 17.42
C GLN A 85 4.75 -3.93 16.67
N LEU A 86 4.61 -4.40 15.43
CA LEU A 86 3.52 -4.01 14.55
C LEU A 86 2.37 -5.03 14.63
N SER A 87 1.34 -4.69 15.41
CA SER A 87 0.13 -5.52 15.49
C SER A 87 -0.80 -5.29 14.29
N ILE A 88 -0.85 -6.29 13.41
CA ILE A 88 -1.71 -6.32 12.21
C ILE A 88 -2.55 -7.60 12.13
N ARG A 89 -3.62 -7.54 11.33
CA ARG A 89 -4.45 -8.72 11.04
C ARG A 89 -3.87 -9.48 9.83
N GLU A 90 -4.18 -10.77 9.72
CA GLU A 90 -3.79 -11.60 8.57
C GLU A 90 -4.33 -11.03 7.24
N THR A 91 -5.52 -10.43 7.26
CA THR A 91 -6.08 -9.74 6.09
C THR A 91 -5.26 -8.52 5.66
N THR A 92 -4.59 -7.85 6.60
CA THR A 92 -3.66 -6.75 6.29
C THR A 92 -2.39 -7.28 5.63
N VAL A 93 -1.86 -8.41 6.10
CA VAL A 93 -0.72 -9.11 5.47
C VAL A 93 -1.07 -9.53 4.05
N SER A 94 -2.24 -10.16 3.85
CA SER A 94 -2.70 -10.57 2.52
C SER A 94 -2.80 -9.38 1.55
N ARG A 95 -3.33 -8.22 2.00
CA ARG A 95 -3.37 -7.00 1.18
C ARG A 95 -1.98 -6.44 0.88
N ALA A 96 -1.05 -6.52 1.83
CA ALA A 96 0.34 -6.10 1.64
C ALA A 96 1.04 -6.95 0.58
N ILE A 97 0.84 -8.27 0.62
CA ILE A 97 1.32 -9.20 -0.41
C ILE A 97 0.72 -8.87 -1.79
N SER A 98 -0.59 -8.61 -1.87
CA SER A 98 -1.21 -8.15 -3.12
C SER A 98 -0.61 -6.85 -3.63
N LYS A 99 -0.24 -5.92 -2.74
CA LYS A 99 0.40 -4.64 -3.09
C LYS A 99 1.80 -4.86 -3.68
N LEU A 100 2.52 -5.89 -3.25
CA LEU A 100 3.80 -6.33 -3.82
C LEU A 100 3.66 -7.00 -5.20
N GLY A 101 2.43 -7.24 -5.68
CA GLY A 101 2.19 -7.94 -6.94
C GLY A 101 2.41 -9.46 -6.86
N ILE A 102 2.55 -10.01 -5.65
CA ILE A 102 2.80 -11.44 -5.44
C ILE A 102 1.47 -12.19 -5.39
N THR A 103 1.35 -13.24 -6.22
CA THR A 103 0.24 -14.20 -6.09
C THR A 103 0.61 -15.25 -5.05
N TYR A 104 0.12 -15.07 -3.82
CA TYR A 104 0.43 -15.98 -2.73
C TYR A 104 -0.43 -17.24 -2.77
N LYS A 105 0.22 -18.38 -3.02
CA LYS A 105 -0.36 -19.72 -2.95
C LYS A 105 0.47 -20.55 -1.98
N LEU A 106 -0.19 -21.07 -0.95
CA LEU A 106 0.49 -21.89 0.05
C LEU A 106 0.90 -23.23 -0.57
N ILE A 107 2.21 -23.45 -0.71
CA ILE A 107 2.77 -24.70 -1.22
C ILE A 107 2.69 -25.73 -0.09
N ARG A 108 1.96 -26.83 -0.33
CA ARG A 108 1.94 -27.97 0.59
C ARG A 108 3.08 -28.90 0.20
N ILE A 109 3.94 -29.22 1.17
CA ILE A 109 4.94 -30.29 1.00
C ILE A 109 4.16 -31.59 0.85
N LEU A 110 4.28 -32.24 -0.32
CA LEU A 110 3.68 -33.55 -0.52
C LEU A 110 4.52 -34.57 0.27
N PRO A 111 3.90 -35.41 1.12
CA PRO A 111 4.62 -36.45 1.83
C PRO A 111 5.15 -37.46 0.82
N VAL A 112 6.47 -37.70 0.84
CA VAL A 112 7.16 -38.64 -0.06
C VAL A 112 6.62 -40.07 0.09
N SER A 113 6.15 -40.45 1.29
CA SER A 113 5.44 -41.70 1.53
C SER A 113 4.45 -41.56 2.70
N ARG A 114 3.49 -42.49 2.79
CA ARG A 114 2.49 -42.51 3.88
C ARG A 114 3.10 -42.72 5.28
N ASN A 115 4.27 -43.32 5.38
CA ASN A 115 4.89 -43.77 6.64
C ASN A 115 6.37 -43.31 6.72
N THR A 116 6.63 -42.04 6.44
CA THR A 116 7.91 -41.45 6.86
C THR A 116 7.91 -41.33 8.39
N LYS A 117 9.09 -41.39 9.01
CA LYS A 117 9.23 -41.23 10.47
C LYS A 117 8.53 -39.97 10.97
N GLU A 118 8.67 -38.87 10.24
CA GLU A 118 8.00 -37.60 10.50
C GLU A 118 6.47 -37.74 10.51
N THR A 119 5.86 -38.32 9.46
CA THR A 119 4.40 -38.49 9.41
C THR A 119 3.83 -39.39 10.52
N ILE A 120 4.61 -40.35 11.02
CA ILE A 120 4.21 -41.19 12.15
C ILE A 120 4.23 -40.37 13.45
N ILE A 121 5.30 -39.60 13.67
CA ILE A 121 5.44 -38.72 14.85
C ILE A 121 4.32 -37.69 14.87
N THR A 122 4.06 -37.00 13.75
CA THR A 122 3.00 -36.00 13.68
C THR A 122 1.62 -36.57 14.00
N ARG A 123 1.31 -37.80 13.58
CA ARG A 123 0.03 -38.47 13.92
C ARG A 123 -0.07 -38.78 15.41
N TYR A 124 1.03 -39.20 16.01
CA TYR A 124 1.10 -39.47 17.45
C TYR A 124 0.88 -38.18 18.26
N ASP A 125 1.55 -37.08 17.90
CA ASP A 125 1.39 -35.79 18.57
C ASP A 125 -0.05 -35.26 18.47
N TYR A 126 -0.68 -35.38 17.29
CA TYR A 126 -2.09 -35.04 17.10
C TYR A 126 -3.03 -35.85 18.01
N SER A 127 -2.73 -37.13 18.24
CA SER A 127 -3.54 -37.98 19.12
C SER A 127 -3.44 -37.59 20.59
N ILE A 128 -2.29 -37.07 21.03
CA ILE A 128 -2.07 -36.60 22.40
C ILE A 128 -2.72 -35.23 22.64
N LEU A 129 -2.64 -34.31 21.68
CA LEU A 129 -3.18 -32.95 21.79
C LEU A 129 -4.72 -32.87 21.72
N SER A 130 -5.40 -33.97 21.39
CA SER A 130 -6.86 -34.03 21.23
C SER A 130 -7.61 -34.59 22.46
N TYR A 131 -6.91 -34.83 23.57
CA TYR A 131 -7.44 -35.22 24.89
C TYR A 131 -7.17 -34.11 25.91
#